data_AF-A0A5J4SBA8-F1
#
_entry.id   AF-A0A5J4SBA8-F1
#
_cell.length_a   1.000
_cell.length_b   1.000
_cell.length_c   1.000
_cell.angle_alpha   90.00
_cell.angle_beta   90.00
_cell.angle_gamma   90.00
#
_symmetry.space_group_name_H-M   'P 1'
#
loop_
_entity.id
_entity.type
_entity.pdbx_description
1 polymer ?
#
loop_
_entity_poly.entity_id
_entity_poly.type
_entity_poly.pdbx_seq_one_letter_code
_entity_poly.pdbx_strand_id
1 'polypeptide(L)'
;MKKKILLLVFAFFLVANLFAQSKIYLFSYFLENGKDGLHLAYSYDGLKWEALHKGNFLLAPEVGKDKLMRDPSICQAPDGTFHLVWTSSWTDRIIGYASSKDLIHWSEQQAIPVMIHEPEAQNC
;
A
#
# COMPACT_ATOMS: atom_id res chain seq x y z
N MET A 1 -10.04 48.07 6.42
CA MET A 1 -9.94 46.88 7.30
C MET A 1 -10.16 45.56 6.53
N LYS A 2 -11.24 45.40 5.76
CA LYS A 2 -11.53 44.16 4.99
C LYS A 2 -10.41 43.68 4.06
N LYS A 3 -9.73 44.59 3.33
CA LYS A 3 -8.59 44.23 2.45
C LYS A 3 -7.36 43.69 3.21
N LYS A 4 -7.08 44.20 4.41
CA LYS A 4 -5.98 43.72 5.26
C LYS A 4 -6.26 42.32 5.82
N ILE A 5 -7.52 42.05 6.16
CA ILE A 5 -7.99 40.72 6.61
C ILE A 5 -7.87 39.71 5.47
N LEU A 6 -8.29 40.07 4.24
CA LEU A 6 -8.17 39.19 3.08
C LEU A 6 -6.71 38.84 2.75
N LEU A 7 -5.81 39.82 2.84
CA LEU A 7 -4.36 39.62 2.69
C LEU A 7 -3.77 38.70 3.77
N LEU A 8 -4.21 38.84 5.02
CA LEU A 8 -3.78 37.96 6.12
C LEU A 8 -4.26 36.51 5.93
N VAL A 9 -5.50 36.32 5.49
CA VAL A 9 -6.04 34.98 5.17
C VAL A 9 -5.27 34.36 4.02
N PHE A 10 -5.00 35.12 2.95
CA PHE A 10 -4.23 34.64 1.80
C PHE A 10 -2.78 34.28 2.19
N ALA A 11 -2.12 35.10 3.02
CA ALA A 11 -0.79 34.82 3.54
C ALA A 11 -0.77 33.57 4.44
N PHE A 12 -1.80 33.36 5.26
CA PHE A 12 -1.92 32.16 6.09
C PHE A 12 -2.03 30.88 5.26
N PHE A 13 -2.84 30.88 4.19
CA PHE A 13 -2.91 29.73 3.26
C PHE A 13 -1.60 29.50 2.51
N LEU A 14 -0.87 30.56 2.17
CA LEU A 14 0.45 30.43 1.53
C LEU A 14 1.47 29.77 2.46
N VAL A 15 1.48 30.13 3.74
CA VAL A 15 2.39 29.57 4.76
C VAL A 15 2.01 28.14 5.15
N ALA A 16 0.71 27.82 5.20
CA ALA A 16 0.26 26.46 5.50
C ALA A 16 0.71 25.43 4.44
N ASN A 17 0.87 25.85 3.18
CA ASN A 17 1.39 25.01 2.10
C ASN A 17 2.93 24.89 2.09
N LEU A 18 3.65 25.71 2.87
CA LEU A 18 5.13 25.69 2.92
C LEU A 18 5.70 24.67 3.92
N PHE A 19 4.87 24.10 4.79
CA PHE A 19 5.32 22.99 5.62
C PHE A 19 5.40 21.74 4.75
N ALA A 20 6.64 21.38 4.37
CA ALA A 20 6.91 20.07 3.80
C ALA A 20 6.31 19.01 4.74
N GLN A 21 5.45 18.13 4.21
CA GLN A 21 5.01 16.96 4.96
C GLN A 21 6.24 16.24 5.48
N SER A 22 6.25 15.92 6.78
CA SER A 22 7.29 15.10 7.36
C SER A 22 7.42 13.82 6.53
N LYS A 23 8.67 13.44 6.20
CA LYS A 23 8.91 12.15 5.59
C LYS A 23 8.36 11.08 6.53
N ILE A 24 7.42 10.30 6.02
CA ILE A 24 6.89 9.12 6.72
C ILE A 24 7.48 7.87 6.07
N TYR A 25 7.68 6.85 6.88
CA TYR A 25 7.90 5.49 6.41
C TYR A 25 6.56 4.78 6.38
N LEU A 26 6.32 4.03 5.32
CA LEU A 26 5.15 3.17 5.16
C LEU A 26 5.62 1.72 5.11
N PHE A 27 4.90 0.85 5.78
CA PHE A 27 5.20 -0.59 5.82
C PHE A 27 3.96 -1.38 5.42
N SER A 28 4.08 -2.18 4.37
CA SER A 28 3.08 -3.16 3.98
C SER A 28 3.34 -4.48 4.69
N TYR A 29 2.31 -5.05 5.30
CA TYR A 29 2.41 -6.30 6.04
C TYR A 29 1.14 -7.13 5.92
N PHE A 30 1.24 -8.37 6.38
CA PHE A 30 0.12 -9.30 6.49
C PHE A 30 0.09 -9.88 7.90
N LEU A 31 -1.08 -10.38 8.31
CA LEU A 31 -1.25 -11.07 9.58
C LEU A 31 -1.51 -12.56 9.35
N GLU A 32 -1.20 -13.36 10.37
CA GLU A 32 -1.29 -14.83 10.32
C GLU A 32 -0.62 -15.43 9.08
N ASN A 33 -1.40 -16.09 8.22
CA ASN A 33 -0.95 -16.69 6.96
C ASN A 33 -1.39 -15.88 5.73
N GLY A 34 -1.73 -14.59 5.92
CA GLY A 34 -2.15 -13.70 4.83
C GLY A 34 -3.59 -13.90 4.39
N LYS A 35 -4.48 -14.32 5.30
CA LYS A 35 -5.87 -14.67 4.95
C LYS A 35 -6.76 -13.46 4.68
N ASP A 36 -6.54 -12.37 5.40
CA ASP A 36 -7.42 -11.20 5.38
C ASP A 36 -6.94 -10.12 4.40
N GLY A 37 -5.63 -10.00 4.18
CA GLY A 37 -5.07 -9.27 3.06
C GLY A 37 -4.01 -8.24 3.43
N LEU A 38 -4.02 -7.12 2.69
CA LEU A 38 -3.07 -6.03 2.86
C LEU A 38 -3.34 -5.28 4.15
N HIS A 39 -2.32 -5.12 4.98
CA HIS A 39 -2.30 -4.14 6.06
C HIS A 39 -1.20 -3.12 5.83
N LEU A 40 -1.39 -1.91 6.36
CA LEU A 40 -0.39 -0.86 6.31
C LEU A 40 -0.11 -0.31 7.70
N ALA A 41 1.15 0.01 7.98
CA ALA A 41 1.58 0.76 9.15
C ALA A 41 2.43 1.94 8.73
N TYR A 42 2.49 2.97 9.56
CA TYR A 42 3.31 4.14 9.32
C TYR A 42 4.24 4.42 10.49
N SER A 43 5.33 5.12 10.20
CA SER A 43 6.30 5.56 11.20
C SER A 43 6.94 6.88 10.80
N TYR A 44 7.23 7.74 11.77
CA TYR A 44 8.00 8.97 11.56
C TYR A 44 9.51 8.75 11.72
N ASP A 45 9.92 7.69 12.42
CA ASP A 45 11.32 7.42 12.78
C ASP A 45 11.85 6.07 12.25
N GLY A 46 10.98 5.24 11.66
CA GLY A 46 11.29 3.89 11.19
C GLY A 46 11.43 2.85 12.32
N LEU A 47 11.25 3.25 13.57
CA LEU A 47 11.44 2.41 14.76
C LEU A 47 10.11 2.12 15.46
N LYS A 48 9.27 3.14 15.62
CA LYS A 48 7.93 3.03 16.21
C LYS A 48 6.89 3.04 15.11
N TRP A 49 6.12 1.97 15.03
CA TRP A 49 5.15 1.75 13.98
C TRP A 49 3.73 1.78 14.54
N GLU A 50 2.86 2.50 13.86
CA GLU A 50 1.44 2.57 14.16
C GLU A 50 0.64 1.99 13.00
N ALA A 51 -0.27 1.06 13.31
CA ALA A 51 -1.13 0.45 12.31
C ALA A 51 -2.13 1.48 11.75
N LEU A 52 -2.24 1.54 10.42
CA LEU A 52 -3.27 2.30 9.74
C LEU A 52 -4.61 1.55 9.80
N HIS A 53 -5.70 2.27 9.50
CA HIS A 53 -7.07 1.72 9.47
C HIS A 53 -7.47 0.93 10.74
N LYS A 54 -6.94 1.34 11.90
CA LYS A 54 -7.13 0.67 13.20
C LYS A 54 -6.66 -0.80 13.20
N GLY A 55 -5.69 -1.14 12.33
CA GLY A 55 -5.16 -2.49 12.18
C GLY A 55 -6.06 -3.45 11.39
N ASN A 56 -7.09 -2.93 10.70
CA ASN A 56 -7.89 -3.76 9.79
C ASN A 56 -7.25 -3.79 8.40
N PHE A 57 -7.49 -4.88 7.67
CA PHE A 57 -7.06 -5.02 6.29
C PHE A 57 -7.68 -3.94 5.38
N LEU A 58 -6.95 -3.57 4.34
CA LEU A 58 -7.33 -2.56 3.34
C LEU A 58 -7.73 -3.18 2.00
N LEU A 59 -7.21 -4.36 1.68
CA LEU A 59 -7.49 -5.07 0.45
C LEU A 59 -7.43 -6.57 0.69
N ALA A 60 -8.55 -7.27 0.52
CA ALA A 60 -8.60 -8.73 0.60
C ALA A 60 -8.13 -9.37 -0.72
N PRO A 61 -7.36 -10.47 -0.72
CA PRO A 61 -6.94 -11.16 -1.92
C PRO A 61 -8.10 -11.88 -2.63
N GLU A 62 -8.16 -11.75 -3.95
CA GLU A 62 -9.17 -12.39 -4.80
C GLU A 62 -8.55 -13.35 -5.82
N VAL A 63 -7.25 -13.20 -6.09
CA VAL A 63 -6.49 -14.01 -7.07
C VAL A 63 -5.66 -15.11 -6.40
N GLY A 64 -5.36 -16.13 -7.20
CA GLY A 64 -4.67 -17.33 -6.76
C GLY A 64 -5.59 -18.36 -6.13
N LYS A 65 -5.14 -19.62 -6.13
CA LYS A 65 -6.00 -20.75 -5.75
C LYS A 65 -6.45 -20.70 -4.28
N ASP A 66 -5.57 -20.28 -3.39
CA ASP A 66 -5.82 -20.24 -1.94
C ASP A 66 -6.24 -18.84 -1.47
N LYS A 67 -6.20 -17.85 -2.38
CA LYS A 67 -6.51 -16.44 -2.11
C LYS A 67 -5.83 -15.94 -0.83
N LEU A 68 -4.52 -16.11 -0.76
CA LEU A 68 -3.70 -15.53 0.29
C LEU A 68 -3.04 -14.24 -0.21
N MET A 69 -2.73 -13.34 0.72
CA MET A 69 -1.84 -12.20 0.51
C MET A 69 -0.68 -12.29 1.49
N ARG A 70 0.36 -13.00 1.07
CA ARG A 70 1.61 -13.10 1.84
C ARG A 70 2.64 -12.14 1.26
N ASP A 71 3.45 -11.58 2.15
CA ASP A 71 4.58 -10.71 1.81
C ASP A 71 4.22 -9.56 0.86
N PRO A 72 3.18 -8.74 1.16
CA PRO A 72 2.79 -7.65 0.28
C PRO A 72 3.93 -6.64 0.16
N SER A 73 4.28 -6.30 -1.08
CA SER A 73 5.35 -5.35 -1.40
C SER A 73 4.79 -4.22 -2.26
N ILE A 74 5.02 -2.98 -1.84
CA ILE A 74 4.53 -1.78 -2.53
C ILE A 74 5.71 -0.94 -3.02
N CYS A 75 5.69 -0.59 -4.31
CA CYS A 75 6.61 0.37 -4.93
C CYS A 75 5.83 1.52 -5.58
N GLN A 76 6.31 2.75 -5.42
CA GLN A 76 5.74 3.90 -6.11
C GLN A 76 6.50 4.18 -7.41
N ALA A 77 5.79 4.26 -8.52
CA ALA A 77 6.31 4.64 -9.82
C ALA A 77 6.51 6.17 -9.93
N PRO A 78 7.32 6.65 -10.90
CA PRO A 78 7.56 8.09 -11.10
C PRO A 78 6.29 8.92 -11.39
N ASP A 79 5.23 8.29 -11.87
CA ASP A 79 3.93 8.94 -12.12
C ASP A 79 3.03 9.00 -10.87
N GLY A 80 3.57 8.60 -9.72
CA GLY A 80 2.90 8.56 -8.43
C GLY A 80 2.05 7.31 -8.18
N THR A 81 1.95 6.37 -9.13
CA THR A 81 1.18 5.11 -8.94
C THR A 81 1.87 4.19 -7.96
N PHE A 82 1.12 3.67 -6.99
CA PHE A 82 1.57 2.58 -6.14
C PHE A 82 1.24 1.25 -6.79
N HIS A 83 2.24 0.39 -6.91
CA HIS A 83 2.13 -0.98 -7.41
C HIS A 83 2.33 -1.94 -6.25
N LEU A 84 1.33 -2.79 -6.01
CA LEU A 84 1.34 -3.83 -5.00
C LEU A 84 1.54 -5.19 -5.68
N VAL A 85 2.45 -5.99 -5.16
CA VAL A 85 2.58 -7.42 -5.49
C VAL A 85 2.60 -8.27 -4.23
N TRP A 86 2.18 -9.54 -4.34
CA TRP A 86 2.16 -10.47 -3.21
C TRP A 86 2.19 -11.94 -3.65
N THR A 87 2.51 -12.82 -2.71
CA THR A 87 2.47 -14.28 -2.88
C THR A 87 1.06 -14.80 -2.59
N SER A 88 0.45 -15.54 -3.53
CA SER A 88 -0.98 -15.90 -3.48
C SER A 88 -1.32 -17.22 -2.76
N SER A 89 -0.32 -18.05 -2.47
CA SER A 89 -0.45 -19.43 -1.94
C SER A 89 0.93 -19.99 -1.61
N TRP A 90 1.01 -21.11 -0.91
CA TRP A 90 2.23 -21.92 -0.72
C TRP A 90 2.69 -22.68 -1.95
N THR A 91 1.80 -22.96 -2.90
CA THR A 91 2.07 -23.88 -4.03
C THR A 91 1.42 -23.41 -5.33
N ASP A 92 1.10 -22.11 -5.41
CA ASP A 92 0.67 -21.48 -6.66
C ASP A 92 1.88 -20.92 -7.39
N ARG A 93 1.76 -20.77 -8.70
CA ARG A 93 2.85 -20.37 -9.60
C ARG A 93 2.66 -18.96 -10.15
N ILE A 94 1.83 -18.20 -9.47
CA ILE A 94 1.46 -16.83 -9.78
C ILE A 94 1.79 -15.93 -8.59
N ILE A 95 1.99 -14.65 -8.86
CA ILE A 95 1.92 -13.59 -7.85
C ILE A 95 0.69 -12.74 -8.13
N GLY A 96 0.11 -12.15 -7.10
CA GLY A 96 -0.95 -11.18 -7.26
C GLY A 96 -0.40 -9.79 -7.58
N TYR A 97 -1.20 -8.98 -8.26
CA TYR A 97 -0.91 -7.59 -8.59
C TYR A 97 -2.15 -6.71 -8.46
N ALA A 98 -1.97 -5.51 -7.92
CA ALA A 98 -2.94 -4.43 -7.98
C ALA A 98 -2.19 -3.08 -7.98
N SER A 99 -2.88 -2.02 -8.39
CA SER A 99 -2.33 -0.67 -8.35
C SER A 99 -3.29 0.32 -7.71
N SER A 100 -2.75 1.40 -7.16
CA SER A 100 -3.53 2.46 -6.52
C SER A 100 -2.90 3.82 -6.76
N LYS A 101 -3.72 4.88 -6.76
CA LYS A 101 -3.26 6.27 -6.75
C LYS A 101 -3.21 6.87 -5.35
N ASP A 102 -3.82 6.23 -4.35
CA ASP A 102 -4.00 6.78 -3.00
C ASP A 102 -3.80 5.79 -1.85
N LEU A 103 -3.39 4.55 -2.14
CA LEU A 103 -3.22 3.43 -1.20
C LEU A 103 -4.51 2.93 -0.54
N ILE A 104 -5.67 3.47 -0.93
CA ILE A 104 -6.98 3.14 -0.35
C ILE A 104 -7.83 2.42 -1.39
N HIS A 105 -7.93 3.00 -2.59
CA HIS A 105 -8.69 2.45 -3.70
C HIS A 105 -7.75 1.71 -4.63
N TRP A 106 -7.94 0.40 -4.74
CA TRP A 106 -7.10 -0.48 -5.55
C TRP A 106 -7.82 -0.88 -6.84
N SER A 107 -7.03 -1.05 -7.91
CA SER A 107 -7.51 -1.61 -9.16
C SER A 107 -7.97 -3.05 -8.98
N GLU A 108 -8.66 -3.58 -9.99
CA GLU A 108 -8.90 -5.02 -10.10
C GLU A 108 -7.58 -5.80 -9.98
N GLN A 109 -7.65 -6.91 -9.25
CA GLN A 109 -6.48 -7.74 -8.99
C GLN A 109 -6.16 -8.63 -10.19
N GLN A 110 -4.88 -8.78 -10.48
CA GLN A 110 -4.39 -9.59 -11.59
C GLN A 110 -3.49 -10.71 -11.07
N ALA A 111 -3.55 -11.86 -11.73
CA ALA A 111 -2.59 -12.95 -11.52
C ALA A 111 -1.46 -12.82 -12.55
N ILE A 112 -0.22 -12.69 -12.08
CA ILE A 112 0.97 -12.67 -12.93
C ILE A 112 1.62 -14.06 -12.88
N PRO A 113 1.69 -14.80 -14.00
CA PRO A 113 2.15 -16.18 -14.03
C PRO A 113 3.69 -16.30 -14.07
N VAL A 114 4.35 -15.88 -13.00
CA VAL A 114 5.82 -15.80 -12.94
C VAL A 114 6.53 -17.16 -12.97
N MET A 115 5.90 -18.23 -12.46
CA MET A 115 6.53 -19.55 -12.30
C MET A 115 5.76 -20.66 -13.02
N ILE A 116 4.85 -20.34 -13.95
CA ILE A 116 3.88 -21.32 -14.48
C ILE A 116 4.53 -22.54 -15.17
N HIS A 117 5.76 -22.38 -15.64
CA HIS A 117 6.55 -23.42 -16.31
C HIS A 117 7.38 -24.29 -15.35
N GLU A 118 7.38 -23.99 -14.06
CA GLU A 118 8.14 -24.70 -13.03
C GLU A 118 7.18 -25.56 -12.18
N PRO A 119 6.90 -26.83 -12.56
CA PRO A 119 5.83 -27.61 -11.96
C PRO A 119 6.04 -27.92 -10.47
N GLU A 120 7.30 -27.96 -10.02
CA GLU A 120 7.69 -28.21 -8.64
C GLU A 120 7.85 -26.94 -7.80
N ALA A 121 7.59 -25.76 -8.37
CA ALA A 121 7.73 -24.49 -7.65
C ALA A 121 6.79 -24.44 -6.43
N GLN A 122 7.37 -23.99 -5.31
CA GLN A 122 6.68 -23.72 -4.06
C GLN A 122 7.09 -22.34 -3.57
N ASN A 123 6.17 -21.68 -2.86
CA ASN A 123 6.42 -20.39 -2.24
C ASN A 123 6.75 -20.58 -0.75
N CYS A 124 7.49 -19.62 -0.19
CA CYS A 124 7.99 -19.65 1.19
C CYS A 124 7.13 -18.84 2.18
#